data_AF-A0A242CGE3-F1
#
_entry.id   AF-A0A242CGE3-F1
#
_cell.length_a   1.000
_cell.length_b   1.000
_cell.length_c   1.000
_cell.angle_alpha   90.00
_cell.angle_beta   90.00
_cell.angle_gamma   90.00
#
_symmetry.space_group_name_H-M   'P 1'
#
loop_
_entity.id
_entity.type
_entity.pdbx_description
1 polymer ?
#
loop_
_entity_poly.entity_id
_entity_poly.type
_entity_poly.pdbx_seq_one_letter_code
_entity_poly.pdbx_strand_id
1 'polypeptide(L)'
;MTFIKTREAYILGYKEILEQYYKDNTDILSYFIAQINQLDVLIGKISQENFWNIWPEILGIDARLGSLTELISYGDFEPEEIIRLVENDYQSYFKELCGYNLNMEPKHSMIFNIR
;
A
#
# COMPACT_ATOMS: atom_id res chain seq x y z
N MET A 1 14.40 4.38 14.46
CA MET A 1 13.34 3.49 13.94
C MET A 1 12.10 3.75 14.76
N THR A 2 11.03 4.26 14.16
CA THR A 2 9.79 4.60 14.86
C THR A 2 8.80 3.48 14.60
N PHE A 3 8.27 2.85 15.66
CA PHE A 3 7.28 1.80 15.53
C PHE A 3 5.89 2.41 15.36
N ILE A 4 5.18 1.98 14.31
CA ILE A 4 3.77 2.32 14.12
C ILE A 4 2.96 1.43 15.07
N LYS A 5 2.22 2.06 15.99
CA LYS A 5 1.49 1.34 17.06
C LYS A 5 -0.02 1.52 17.01
N THR A 6 -0.50 2.48 16.24
CA THR A 6 -1.92 2.79 16.12
C THR A 6 -2.28 2.96 14.66
N ARG A 7 -3.55 2.70 14.35
CA ARG A 7 -4.13 2.93 13.03
C ARG A 7 -3.98 4.38 12.59
N GLU A 8 -4.18 5.32 13.52
CA GLU A 8 -4.07 6.76 13.25
C GLU A 8 -2.62 7.14 12.87
N ALA A 9 -1.64 6.56 13.56
CA ALA A 9 -0.23 6.78 13.23
C ALA A 9 0.15 6.19 11.87
N TYR A 10 -0.43 5.03 11.50
CA TYR A 10 -0.24 4.43 10.18
C TYR A 10 -0.80 5.35 9.07
N ILE A 11 -2.05 5.78 9.22
CA ILE A 11 -2.73 6.67 8.26
C ILE A 11 -1.99 8.00 8.12
N LEU A 12 -1.53 8.57 9.24
CA LEU A 12 -0.86 9.87 9.25
C LEU A 12 0.39 9.86 8.37
N GLY A 13 1.15 8.77 8.37
CA GLY A 13 2.38 8.65 7.56
C GLY A 13 2.16 8.84 6.06
N TYR A 14 1.03 8.35 5.52
CA TYR A 14 0.68 8.56 4.11
C TYR A 14 -0.06 9.88 3.88
N LYS A 15 -0.92 10.27 4.82
CA LYS A 15 -1.76 11.46 4.70
C LYS A 15 -0.93 12.74 4.58
N GLU A 16 0.16 12.86 5.32
CA GLU A 16 1.06 14.01 5.24
C GLU A 16 1.63 14.20 3.81
N ILE A 17 1.97 13.09 3.14
CA ILE A 17 2.46 13.12 1.75
C ILE A 17 1.33 13.53 0.80
N LEU A 18 0.14 12.94 0.96
CA LEU A 18 -1.02 13.28 0.12
C LEU A 18 -1.41 14.76 0.23
N GLU A 19 -1.42 15.32 1.44
CA GLU A 19 -1.73 16.73 1.67
C GLU A 19 -0.65 17.68 1.12
N GLN A 20 0.59 17.21 0.99
CA GLN A 20 1.67 18.00 0.41
C GLN A 20 1.54 18.15 -1.11
N TYR A 21 1.17 17.07 -1.81
CA TYR A 21 1.24 17.03 -3.27
C TYR A 21 -0.12 17.06 -3.98
N TYR A 22 -1.18 16.51 -3.38
CA TYR A 22 -2.47 16.29 -4.06
C TYR A 22 -3.69 16.58 -3.16
N LYS A 23 -3.57 17.54 -2.24
CA LYS A 23 -4.60 17.88 -1.24
C LYS A 23 -6.03 18.04 -1.78
N ASP A 24 -6.15 18.57 -2.99
CA ASP A 24 -7.45 18.88 -3.62
C ASP A 24 -7.87 17.86 -4.69
N ASN A 25 -7.11 16.77 -4.88
CA ASN A 25 -7.46 15.75 -5.86
C ASN A 25 -8.42 14.71 -5.27
N THR A 26 -9.65 14.69 -5.78
CA THR A 26 -10.72 13.82 -5.27
C THR A 26 -10.48 12.35 -5.56
N ASP A 27 -9.79 12.00 -6.65
CA ASP A 27 -9.66 10.62 -7.10
C ASP A 27 -8.60 9.89 -6.28
N ILE A 28 -7.43 10.51 -6.10
CA ILE A 28 -6.38 10.02 -5.21
C ILE A 28 -6.89 9.87 -3.78
N LEU A 29 -7.60 10.89 -3.27
CA LEU A 29 -8.13 10.85 -1.91
C LEU A 29 -9.19 9.74 -1.75
N SER A 30 -10.07 9.57 -2.74
CA SER A 30 -11.08 8.51 -2.73
C SER A 30 -10.44 7.14 -2.76
N TYR A 31 -9.42 6.95 -3.60
CA TYR A 31 -8.65 5.71 -3.67
C TYR A 31 -7.96 5.41 -2.34
N PHE A 32 -7.26 6.38 -1.75
CA PHE A 32 -6.63 6.25 -0.43
C PHE A 32 -7.63 5.83 0.65
N ILE A 33 -8.78 6.52 0.73
CA ILE A 33 -9.83 6.20 1.69
C ILE A 33 -10.39 4.79 1.48
N ALA A 34 -10.55 4.35 0.22
CA ALA A 34 -11.02 3.01 -0.10
C ALA A 34 -10.05 1.93 0.43
N GLN A 35 -8.74 2.12 0.24
CA GLN A 35 -7.71 1.22 0.76
C GLN A 35 -7.73 1.14 2.29
N ILE A 36 -7.85 2.28 2.98
CA ILE A 36 -7.95 2.32 4.45
C ILE A 36 -9.22 1.62 4.96
N ASN A 37 -10.36 1.84 4.30
CA ASN A 37 -11.60 1.17 4.67
C ASN A 37 -11.51 -0.35 4.47
N GLN A 38 -10.87 -0.80 3.40
CA GLN A 38 -10.65 -2.23 3.15
C GLN A 38 -9.72 -2.83 4.21
N LEU A 39 -8.66 -2.11 4.59
CA LEU A 39 -7.75 -2.52 5.66
C LEU A 39 -8.49 -2.74 6.98
N ASP A 40 -9.37 -1.81 7.36
CA ASP A 40 -10.18 -1.93 8.58
C ASP A 40 -11.09 -3.16 8.57
N VAL A 41 -11.73 -3.43 7.43
CA VAL A 41 -12.57 -4.61 7.24
C VAL A 41 -11.76 -5.90 7.36
N LEU A 42 -10.55 -5.93 6.80
CA LEU A 42 -9.66 -7.10 6.88
C LEU A 42 -9.16 -7.33 8.30
N ILE A 43 -8.68 -6.28 8.98
CA ILE A 43 -8.23 -6.34 10.38
C ILE A 43 -9.34 -6.87 11.28
N GLY A 44 -10.57 -6.37 11.13
CA GLY A 44 -11.72 -6.80 11.92
C GLY A 44 -12.11 -8.27 11.71
N LYS A 45 -11.62 -8.92 10.65
CA LYS A 45 -11.88 -10.33 10.35
C LYS A 45 -10.74 -11.25 10.78
N ILE A 46 -9.56 -10.76 11.14
CA ILE A 46 -8.40 -11.62 11.42
C ILE A 46 -8.70 -12.61 12.56
N SER A 47 -8.43 -13.88 12.28
CA SER A 47 -8.41 -14.98 13.22
C SER A 47 -7.26 -15.94 12.89
N GLN A 48 -7.00 -16.93 13.74
CA GLN A 48 -5.95 -17.92 13.48
C GLN A 48 -6.24 -18.73 12.20
N GLU A 49 -7.52 -19.00 11.92
CA GLU A 49 -7.97 -19.82 10.80
C GLU A 49 -7.85 -19.11 9.46
N ASN A 50 -8.02 -17.79 9.43
CA ASN A 50 -8.03 -17.02 8.19
C ASN A 50 -6.81 -16.11 7.98
N PHE A 51 -5.89 -16.07 8.96
CA PHE A 51 -4.69 -15.24 8.91
C PHE A 51 -3.94 -15.35 7.59
N TRP A 52 -3.68 -16.57 7.11
CA TRP A 52 -2.91 -16.80 5.88
C TRP A 52 -3.62 -16.37 4.59
N ASN A 53 -4.93 -16.14 4.66
CA ASN A 53 -5.71 -15.58 3.55
C ASN A 53 -5.83 -14.07 3.65
N ILE A 54 -5.97 -13.51 4.86
CA ILE A 54 -6.14 -12.07 5.09
C ILE A 54 -4.81 -11.32 5.04
N TRP A 55 -3.74 -11.91 5.57
CA TRP A 55 -2.44 -11.27 5.65
C TRP A 55 -1.89 -10.82 4.27
N PRO A 56 -1.97 -11.65 3.20
CA PRO A 56 -1.59 -11.23 1.85
C PRO A 56 -2.33 -10.00 1.33
N GLU A 57 -3.62 -9.90 1.60
CA GLU A 57 -4.47 -8.78 1.18
C GLU A 57 -4.08 -7.49 1.93
N ILE A 58 -3.75 -7.61 3.23
CA ILE A 58 -3.23 -6.50 4.03
C ILE A 58 -1.89 -6.00 3.48
N LEU A 59 -0.99 -6.92 3.12
CA LEU A 59 0.27 -6.55 2.46
C LEU A 59 0.03 -5.88 1.10
N GLY A 60 -0.97 -6.34 0.34
CA GLY A 60 -1.37 -5.71 -0.91
C GLY A 60 -1.82 -4.26 -0.71
N ILE A 61 -2.57 -3.98 0.35
CA ILE A 61 -2.96 -2.62 0.70
C ILE A 61 -1.75 -1.77 1.10
N ASP A 62 -0.86 -2.30 1.94
CA ASP A 62 0.35 -1.58 2.37
C ASP A 62 1.25 -1.25 1.16
N ALA A 63 1.40 -2.20 0.24
CA ALA A 63 2.13 -2.01 -1.00
C ALA A 63 1.49 -0.95 -1.92
N ARG A 64 0.16 -0.97 -2.06
CA ARG A 64 -0.58 0.04 -2.83
C ARG A 64 -0.38 1.44 -2.25
N LEU A 65 -0.49 1.59 -0.93
CA LEU A 65 -0.33 2.87 -0.25
C LEU A 65 1.09 3.41 -0.37
N GLY A 66 2.10 2.54 -0.20
CA GLY A 66 3.50 2.88 -0.43
C GLY A 66 3.75 3.38 -1.86
N SER A 67 3.40 2.53 -2.84
CA SER A 67 3.56 2.84 -4.27
C SER A 67 2.84 4.13 -4.66
N LEU A 68 1.62 4.34 -4.16
CA LEU A 68 0.83 5.54 -4.40
C LEU A 68 1.58 6.79 -3.94
N THR A 69 2.09 6.80 -2.71
CA THR A 69 2.80 7.96 -2.17
C THR A 69 4.14 8.23 -2.86
N GLU A 70 4.85 7.18 -3.30
CA GLU A 70 6.06 7.35 -4.10
C GLU A 70 5.75 7.98 -5.46
N LEU A 71 4.77 7.45 -6.19
CA LEU A 71 4.38 7.97 -7.51
C LEU A 71 3.88 9.42 -7.45
N ILE A 72 3.08 9.73 -6.44
CA ILE A 72 2.61 11.09 -6.17
C ILE A 72 3.77 12.06 -5.93
N SER A 73 4.81 11.63 -5.20
CA SER A 73 5.95 12.48 -4.89
C SER A 73 6.81 12.83 -6.11
N TYR A 74 6.76 12.03 -7.19
CA TYR A 74 7.44 12.34 -8.45
C TYR A 74 6.73 13.44 -9.25
N GLY A 75 5.41 13.61 -9.10
CA GLY A 75 4.66 14.75 -9.66
C GLY A 75 4.47 14.77 -11.18
N ASP A 76 4.88 13.71 -11.89
CA ASP A 76 4.94 13.66 -13.35
C ASP A 76 3.75 12.96 -14.04
N PHE A 77 2.75 12.50 -13.26
CA PHE A 77 1.66 11.67 -13.75
C PHE A 77 0.29 12.25 -13.40
N GLU A 78 -0.68 12.05 -14.30
CA GLU A 78 -2.07 12.34 -13.98
C GLU A 78 -2.61 11.36 -12.92
N PRO A 79 -3.54 11.79 -12.05
CA PRO A 79 -4.11 10.97 -10.96
C PRO A 79 -4.56 9.56 -11.36
N GLU A 80 -5.29 9.45 -12.48
CA GLU A 80 -5.80 8.18 -13.01
C GLU A 80 -4.66 7.26 -13.46
N GLU A 81 -3.60 7.83 -14.02
CA GLU A 81 -2.40 7.11 -14.43
C GLU A 81 -1.62 6.60 -13.23
N ILE A 82 -1.50 7.40 -12.17
CA ILE A 82 -0.92 6.97 -10.89
C ILE A 82 -1.66 5.74 -10.37
N ILE A 83 -2.98 5.82 -10.23
CA ILE A 83 -3.78 4.69 -9.70
C ILE A 83 -3.61 3.45 -10.58
N ARG A 84 -3.60 3.62 -11.92
CA ARG A 84 -3.38 2.51 -12.86
C ARG A 84 -2.01 1.85 -12.67
N LEU A 85 -0.95 2.64 -12.50
CA LEU A 85 0.40 2.12 -12.24
C LEU A 85 0.46 1.37 -10.91
N VAL A 86 -0.11 1.95 -9.84
CA VAL A 86 -0.19 1.29 -8.54
C VAL A 86 -0.87 -0.08 -8.64
N GLU A 87 -2.05 -0.17 -9.26
CA GLU A 87 -2.80 -1.43 -9.35
C GLU A 87 -2.12 -2.48 -10.23
N ASN A 88 -1.32 -2.07 -11.21
CA ASN A 88 -0.56 -3.00 -12.05
C ASN A 88 0.67 -3.57 -11.32
N ASP A 89 1.31 -2.76 -10.46
CA ASP A 89 2.68 -3.05 -10.02
C ASP A 89 2.80 -3.32 -8.49
N TYR A 90 1.75 -3.10 -7.69
CA TYR A 90 1.85 -3.24 -6.22
C TYR A 90 2.34 -4.62 -5.76
N GLN A 91 2.09 -5.69 -6.53
CA GLN A 91 2.51 -7.05 -6.18
C GLN A 91 4.05 -7.23 -6.20
N SER A 92 4.77 -6.41 -6.98
CA SER A 92 6.24 -6.40 -6.99
C SER A 92 6.86 -5.39 -6.04
N TYR A 93 6.07 -4.48 -5.44
CA TYR A 93 6.58 -3.37 -4.64
C TYR A 93 7.57 -3.79 -3.54
N PHE A 94 7.21 -4.76 -2.69
CA PHE A 94 8.13 -5.21 -1.63
C PHE A 94 9.35 -5.98 -2.17
N LYS A 95 9.26 -6.61 -3.35
CA LYS A 95 10.43 -7.22 -4.00
C LYS A 95 11.43 -6.12 -4.37
N GLU A 96 10.96 -5.06 -5.00
CA GLU A 96 11.79 -3.93 -5.42
C GLU A 96 12.41 -3.20 -4.23
N LEU A 97 11.62 -2.91 -3.18
CA LEU A 97 12.14 -2.31 -1.94
C LEU A 97 13.22 -3.17 -1.27
N CYS A 98 13.15 -4.49 -1.43
CA CYS A 98 14.15 -5.41 -0.90
C CYS A 98 15.33 -5.65 -1.87
N GLY A 99 15.40 -4.92 -2.99
CA GLY A 99 16.47 -4.99 -3.98
C GLY A 99 16.39 -6.17 -4.95
N TYR A 100 15.23 -6.83 -5.05
CA TYR A 100 15.01 -7.91 -6.02
C TYR A 100 14.62 -7.32 -7.37
N ASN A 101 15.09 -7.93 -8.46
CA ASN A 101 14.48 -7.70 -9.77
C ASN A 101 13.23 -8.58 -9.95
N LEU A 102 12.40 -8.27 -10.95
CA LEU A 102 11.13 -8.95 -11.20
C LEU A 102 11.28 -10.47 -11.42
N ASN A 103 12.41 -10.91 -12.00
CA ASN A 103 12.70 -12.30 -12.33
C ASN A 103 13.30 -13.12 -11.19
N MET A 104 13.63 -12.48 -10.06
CA MET A 104 14.19 -13.18 -8.91
C MET A 104 13.06 -13.81 -8.08
N GLU A 105 13.28 -15.06 -7.70
CA GLU A 105 12.47 -15.69 -6.67
C GLU A 105 12.72 -15.01 -5.32
N PRO A 106 11.67 -14.51 -4.63
CA PRO A 106 11.83 -13.94 -3.32
C PRO A 106 12.21 -15.00 -2.29
N LYS A 107 12.80 -14.57 -1.17
CA LYS A 107 13.01 -15.47 -0.02
C LYS A 107 11.69 -15.99 0.51
N HIS A 108 11.74 -17.13 1.21
CA HIS A 108 10.60 -17.70 1.92
C HIS A 108 10.20 -16.84 3.13
N SER A 109 9.48 -15.75 2.87
CA SER A 109 9.02 -14.78 3.87
C SER A 109 7.62 -14.29 3.51
N MET A 110 6.80 -14.08 4.54
CA MET A 110 5.41 -13.64 4.36
C MET A 110 5.29 -12.28 3.69
N ILE A 111 6.31 -11.41 3.77
CA ILE A 111 6.30 -10.08 3.15
C ILE A 111 6.18 -10.14 1.62
N PHE A 112 6.51 -11.27 1.01
CA PHE A 112 6.42 -11.48 -0.44
C PHE A 112 5.17 -12.25 -0.86
N ASN A 113 4.28 -12.58 0.09
CA ASN A 113 3.02 -13.25 -0.18
C ASN A 113 1.92 -12.19 -0.37
N ILE A 114 2.03 -11.36 -1.40
CA ILE A 114 1.08 -10.28 -1.69
C ILE A 114 -0.07 -10.83 -2.55
N ARG A 115 -1.31 -10.38 -2.28
CA ARG A 115 -2.48 -10.61 -3.13
C ARG A 115 -3.22 -9.30 -3.36
#